data_AF-A0AAE6W3V8-F1
#
_entry.id   AF-A0AAE6W3V8-F1
#
_cell.length_a   1.000
_cell.length_b   1.000
_cell.length_c   1.000
_cell.angle_alpha   90.00
_cell.angle_beta   90.00
_cell.angle_gamma   90.00
#
_symmetry.space_group_name_H-M   'P 1'
#
loop_
_entity.id
_entity.type
_entity.pdbx_description
1 polymer ?
#
loop_
_entity_poly.entity_id
_entity_poly.type
_entity_poly.pdbx_seq_one_letter_code
_entity_poly.pdbx_strand_id
1 'polypeptide(L)' 'MDVTDFPDDLVQTQAAWNTTYNALAAPHPHDNTTALRRRLLRLSVRLWWHPYWATAPSLPAARSELRRLARTHGVARAA' A
#
# COMPACT_ATOMS: atom_id res chain seq x y z
N MET A 1 6.62 9.72 21.04
CA MET A 1 6.03 8.74 20.10
C MET A 1 6.03 9.45 18.76
N ASP A 2 7.06 9.25 17.94
CA ASP A 2 7.14 9.90 16.63
C ASP A 2 6.04 9.33 15.75
N VAL A 3 4.93 10.09 15.65
CA VAL A 3 3.99 9.93 14.56
C VAL A 3 4.80 10.19 13.31
N THR A 4 5.23 9.12 12.67
CA THR A 4 5.84 9.22 11.35
C THR A 4 4.72 9.68 10.45
N ASP A 5 4.68 10.97 10.17
CA ASP A 5 3.61 11.59 9.39
C ASP A 5 3.83 11.21 7.93
N PHE A 6 3.24 10.08 7.51
CA PHE A 6 3.31 9.65 6.12
C PHE A 6 2.38 10.52 5.30
N PRO A 7 2.80 10.93 4.09
CA PRO A 7 1.89 11.54 3.14
C PRO A 7 0.66 10.66 2.91
N ASP A 8 -0.52 11.28 2.92
CA ASP A 8 -1.80 10.57 2.77
C ASP A 8 -1.86 9.74 1.49
N ASP A 9 -1.28 10.23 0.40
CA ASP A 9 -1.25 9.55 -0.88
C ASP A 9 -0.37 8.27 -0.84
N LEU A 10 0.70 8.28 -0.04
CA LEU A 10 1.52 7.10 0.20
C LEU A 10 0.77 6.05 1.02
N VAL A 11 0.06 6.47 2.08
CA VAL A 11 -0.78 5.58 2.89
C VAL A 11 -1.90 4.98 2.04
N GLN A 12 -2.58 5.80 1.23
CA GLN A 12 -3.63 5.35 0.31
C GLN A 12 -3.09 4.41 -0.76
N THR A 13 -1.89 4.67 -1.30
CA THR A 13 -1.24 3.80 -2.29
C THR A 13 -0.92 2.43 -1.69
N GLN A 14 -0.39 2.38 -0.47
CA GLN A 14 -0.14 1.11 0.24
C GLN A 14 -1.44 0.37 0.55
N ALA A 15 -2.49 1.06 1.00
CA ALA A 15 -3.79 0.45 1.27
C ALA A 15 -4.40 -0.15 -0.01
N ALA A 16 -4.39 0.59 -1.12
CA ALA A 16 -4.85 0.11 -2.42
C ALA A 16 -4.02 -1.08 -2.93
N TRP A 17 -2.71 -1.09 -2.65
CA TRP A 17 -1.82 -2.21 -2.98
C TRP A 17 -2.24 -3.46 -2.20
N ASN A 18 -2.46 -3.34 -0.88
CA ASN A 18 -2.92 -4.45 -0.03
C ASN A 18 -4.26 -5.01 -0.52
N THR A 19 -5.25 -4.15 -0.81
CA THR A 19 -6.56 -4.59 -1.33
C THR A 19 -6.42 -5.30 -2.67
N THR A 20 -5.59 -4.78 -3.59
CA THR A 20 -5.37 -5.39 -4.90
C THR A 20 -4.68 -6.75 -4.78
N TYR A 21 -3.69 -6.85 -3.88
CA TYR A 21 -3.01 -8.11 -3.60
C TYR A 21 -3.97 -9.15 -3.01
N ASN A 22 -4.79 -8.78 -2.03
CA ASN A 22 -5.78 -9.67 -1.43
C ASN A 22 -6.80 -10.18 -2.45
N ALA A 23 -7.27 -9.31 -3.36
CA ALA A 23 -8.18 -9.72 -4.44
C ALA A 23 -7.53 -10.70 -5.43
N LEU A 24 -6.22 -10.59 -5.66
CA LEU A 24 -5.45 -11.55 -6.48
C LEU A 24 -5.16 -12.86 -5.75
N ALA A 25 -4.98 -12.82 -4.42
CA ALA A 25 -4.68 -13.98 -3.60
C ALA A 25 -5.94 -14.77 -3.16
N ALA A 26 -7.14 -14.26 -3.46
CA ALA A 26 -8.39 -14.95 -3.16
C ALA A 26 -8.49 -16.28 -3.94
N PRO A 27 -9.09 -17.34 -3.35
CA PRO A 27 -9.14 -18.69 -3.95
C PRO A 27 -9.81 -18.76 -5.35
N HIS A 28 -10.72 -17.82 -5.65
CA HIS A 28 -11.35 -17.66 -6.95
C HIS A 28 -11.18 -16.20 -7.39
N PRO A 29 -10.01 -15.83 -7.93
CA PRO A 29 -9.76 -14.46 -8.34
C PRO A 29 -10.72 -14.12 -9.48
N HIS A 30 -11.47 -13.02 -9.33
CA HIS A 30 -12.50 -12.60 -10.28
C HIS A 30 -11.99 -12.55 -11.74
N ASP A 31 -12.93 -12.56 -12.71
CA ASP A 31 -12.68 -12.47 -14.17
C ASP A 31 -11.78 -11.29 -14.60
N ASN A 32 -11.50 -10.36 -13.68
CA ASN A 32 -10.65 -9.18 -13.84
C ASN A 32 -9.20 -9.37 -13.35
N THR A 33 -8.70 -10.61 -13.23
CA THR A 33 -7.32 -10.90 -12.77
C THR A 33 -6.25 -10.11 -13.53
N THR A 34 -6.37 -9.97 -14.86
CA THR A 34 -5.42 -9.19 -15.67
C THR A 34 -5.44 -7.69 -15.31
N ALA A 35 -6.62 -7.13 -15.05
CA ALA A 35 -6.74 -5.74 -14.62
C ALA A 35 -6.13 -5.54 -13.21
N LEU A 36 -6.33 -6.50 -12.30
CA LEU A 36 -5.74 -6.48 -10.96
C LEU A 36 -4.21 -6.57 -11.01
N ARG A 37 -3.63 -7.45 -11.83
CA ARG A 37 -2.16 -7.53 -12.01
C ARG A 37 -1.58 -6.22 -12.55
N ARG A 38 -2.21 -5.61 -13.57
CA ARG A 38 -1.80 -4.30 -14.10
C ARG A 38 -1.90 -3.20 -13.04
N ARG A 39 -2.97 -3.22 -12.23
CA ARG A 39 -3.14 -2.29 -11.11
C ARG A 39 -2.04 -2.48 -10.07
N LEU A 40 -1.70 -3.72 -9.70
CA LEU A 40 -0.64 -4.03 -8.75
C LEU A 40 0.72 -3.49 -9.23
N LEU A 41 1.07 -3.70 -10.50
CA LEU A 41 2.32 -3.18 -11.07
C LEU A 41 2.39 -1.65 -10.99
N ARG A 42 1.32 -0.94 -11.37
CA ARG A 42 1.28 0.52 -11.27
C ARG A 42 1.42 1.02 -9.83
N LEU A 43 0.77 0.35 -8.88
CA LEU A 43 0.87 0.69 -7.46
C LEU A 43 2.27 0.40 -6.91
N SER A 44 2.90 -0.71 -7.31
CA SER A 44 4.27 -1.03 -6.94
C SER A 44 5.25 0.03 -7.43
N VAL A 45 5.10 0.53 -8.66
CA VAL A 45 5.91 1.63 -9.21
C VAL A 45 5.71 2.90 -8.37
N ARG A 46 4.47 3.31 -8.11
CA ARG A 46 4.18 4.49 -7.28
C ARG A 46 4.77 4.38 -5.88
N LEU A 47 4.66 3.21 -5.26
CA LEU A 47 5.23 2.96 -3.94
C LEU A 47 6.75 3.02 -3.99
N TRP A 48 7.42 2.43 -4.98
CA TRP A 48 8.88 2.40 -5.03
C TRP A 48 9.51 3.76 -5.33
N TRP A 49 8.89 4.56 -6.19
CA TRP A 49 9.40 5.86 -6.64
C TRP A 49 8.86 7.05 -5.85
N HIS A 50 8.22 6.81 -4.70
CA HIS A 50 7.63 7.87 -3.91
C HIS A 50 8.70 8.80 -3.32
N PRO A 51 8.57 10.15 -3.45
CA PRO A 51 9.60 11.10 -3.01
C PRO A 51 9.89 11.05 -1.51
N TYR A 52 8.90 10.68 -0.69
CA TYR A 52 9.07 10.45 0.77
C TYR A 52 10.25 9.54 1.13
N TRP A 53 10.61 8.58 0.28
CA TRP A 53 11.72 7.68 0.59
C TRP A 53 13.08 8.37 0.59
N ALA A 54 13.23 9.47 -0.16
CA ALA A 54 14.45 10.27 -0.13
C ALA A 54 14.63 11.02 1.21
N THR A 55 13.54 11.27 1.93
CA THR A 55 13.53 12.02 3.19
C THR A 55 13.44 11.13 4.43
N ALA A 56 13.18 9.84 4.25
CA ALA A 56 12.96 8.93 5.38
C ALA A 56 14.30 8.60 6.08
N PRO A 57 14.38 8.72 7.42
CA PRO A 57 15.61 8.47 8.17
C PRO A 57 16.03 7.00 8.15
N SER A 58 15.08 6.07 7.95
CA SER A 58 15.34 4.65 7.79
C SER A 58 14.27 4.01 6.89
N LEU A 59 14.69 3.59 5.69
CA LEU A 59 13.77 2.94 4.73
C LEU A 59 13.12 1.66 5.28
N PRO A 60 13.83 0.74 5.96
CA PRO A 60 13.21 -0.47 6.50
C PRO A 60 12.17 -0.17 7.59
N ALA A 61 12.47 0.77 8.50
CA ALA A 61 11.55 1.16 9.57
C ALA A 61 10.31 1.85 8.99
N ALA A 62 10.52 2.82 8.09
CA ALA A 62 9.43 3.56 7.45
C ALA A 62 8.52 2.66 6.60
N ARG A 63 9.06 1.66 5.88
CA ARG A 63 8.23 0.68 5.15
C ARG A 63 7.43 -0.22 6.08
N SER A 64 7.99 -0.60 7.23
CA SER A 64 7.30 -1.44 8.22
C SER A 64 6.15 -0.68 8.86
N GLU A 65 6.37 0.58 9.21
CA GLU A 65 5.35 1.46 9.78
C GLU A 65 4.24 1.80 8.77
N LEU A 66 4.60 2.12 7.52
CA LEU A 66 3.61 2.35 6.45
C LEU A 66 2.67 1.15 6.27
N ARG A 67 3.21 -0.08 6.28
CA ARG A 67 2.38 -1.30 6.20
C ARG A 67 1.46 -1.45 7.42
N ARG A 68 1.91 -1.04 8.61
CA ARG A 68 1.08 -1.04 9.82
C ARG A 68 -0.09 -0.07 9.69
N LEU A 69 0.18 1.18 9.32
CA LEU A 69 -0.84 2.22 9.15
C LEU A 69 -1.85 1.88 8.04
N ALA A 70 -1.37 1.40 6.89
CA ALA A 70 -2.24 1.04 5.77
C ALA A 70 -3.20 -0.10 6.11
N ARG A 71 -2.84 -1.01 7.03
CA ARG A 71 -3.77 -2.03 7.53
C ARG A 71 -4.89 -1.41 8.36
N THR A 72 -4.56 -0.47 9.25
CA THR A 72 -5.56 0.25 10.06
C THR A 72 -6.52 1.05 9.18
N HIS A 73 -6.01 1.74 8.15
CA HIS A 73 -6.84 2.46 7.18
C HIS A 73 -7.74 1.53 6.35
N GLY A 74 -7.26 0.34 5.99
CA GLY A 74 -8.06 -0.65 5.27
C GLY A 74 -9.23 -1.17 6.11
N VAL A 75 -9.02 -1.41 7.41
CA VAL A 75 -10.07 -1.83 8.35
C VAL A 75 -11.09 -0.72 8.57
N ALA A 76 -10.63 0.54 8.75
CA ALA A 76 -11.52 1.69 8.95
C ALA A 76 -12.42 2.02 7.74
N ARG A 77 -12.05 1.59 6.53
CA ARG A 77 -12.88 1.75 5.32
C ARG A 77 -13.86 0.59 5.08
N ALA A 78 -13.73 -0.51 5.83
CA ALA A 78 -14.54 -1.71 5.70
C ALA A 78 -15.58 -1.88 6.82
N ALA A 79 -15.53 -1.03 7.85
CA ALA A 79 -16.49 -0.92 8.95
C ALA A 79 -17.49 0.22 8.68
#